data_AF-A0A849S341-F1
#
_entry.id   AF-A0A849S341-F1
#
_cell.length_a   1.000
_cell.length_b   1.000
_cell.length_c   1.000
_cell.angle_alpha   90.00
_cell.angle_beta   90.00
_cell.angle_gamma   90.00
#
_symmetry.space_group_name_H-M   'P 1'
#
loop_
_entity.id
_entity.type
_entity.pdbx_description
1 polymer ?
#
loop_
_entity_poly.entity_id
_entity_poly.type
_entity_poly.pdbx_seq_one_letter_code
_entity_poly.pdbx_strand_id
1 'polypeptide(L)'
;MIKRTLPATQASTFSVLLPDPKKQGMPTATGTGFFVSPDGWFVTAAHVISENGQPNGPVRGDISQAWLMKETRIPGGSPGAMCQFVSFGHVLPDLDVALLKVDFTQNANKHWLQGKTSFPFLQISTRELEEGEDVYAFGYPLPETTVSQGQGVTIGHTGLCPRVTSAIVSSTFEQGRMVITGNDPKAYVLDKALNYGNSGGPIVSVDTGHVHALCSRFQPVYVPQRHLVGPDGAAPWVMVPSLYGVVSGLHHSSLIALAHKLGIPTVAQ
;
A
#
# COMPACT_ATOMS: atom_id res chain seq x y z
N MET A 1 -7.27 -1.73 -21.89
CA MET A 1 -8.24 -1.97 -20.81
C MET A 1 -7.85 -1.23 -19.53
N ILE A 2 -6.59 -1.30 -19.04
CA ILE A 2 -6.11 -0.51 -17.88
C ILE A 2 -6.48 0.98 -17.93
N LYS A 3 -6.32 1.65 -19.09
CA LYS A 3 -6.66 3.08 -19.25
C LYS A 3 -8.11 3.43 -18.84
N ARG A 4 -9.04 2.46 -18.88
CA ARG A 4 -10.44 2.62 -18.48
C ARG A 4 -10.61 2.65 -16.96
N THR A 5 -9.93 1.76 -16.26
CA THR A 5 -10.08 1.55 -14.81
C THR A 5 -9.10 2.41 -14.00
N LEU A 6 -7.95 2.72 -14.58
CA LEU A 6 -6.87 3.48 -13.94
C LEU A 6 -7.30 4.83 -13.34
N PRO A 7 -8.14 5.66 -13.98
CA PRO A 7 -8.53 6.94 -13.39
C PRO A 7 -9.20 6.80 -12.01
N ALA A 8 -10.04 5.77 -11.83
CA ALA A 8 -10.67 5.49 -10.53
C ALA A 8 -9.61 5.05 -9.51
N THR A 9 -8.71 4.13 -9.89
CA THR A 9 -7.59 3.71 -9.03
C THR A 9 -6.71 4.89 -8.62
N GLN A 10 -6.33 5.75 -9.55
CA GLN A 10 -5.55 6.96 -9.26
C GLN A 10 -6.31 7.93 -8.36
N ALA A 11 -7.64 8.06 -8.54
CA ALA A 11 -8.47 8.92 -7.71
C ALA A 11 -8.52 8.45 -6.25
N SER A 12 -8.50 7.14 -6.01
CA SER A 12 -8.65 6.52 -4.69
C SER A 12 -7.33 6.22 -3.95
N THR A 13 -6.19 6.25 -4.64
CA THR A 13 -4.90 5.77 -4.09
C THR A 13 -3.98 6.92 -3.70
N PHE A 14 -3.39 6.84 -2.51
CA PHE A 14 -2.53 7.86 -1.91
C PHE A 14 -1.25 7.25 -1.34
N SER A 15 -0.18 8.02 -1.30
CA SER A 15 1.00 7.69 -0.51
C SER A 15 0.67 7.94 0.97
N VAL A 16 1.06 7.00 1.83
CA VAL A 16 0.92 7.11 3.28
C VAL A 16 2.20 7.74 3.81
N LEU A 17 2.08 8.92 4.41
CA LEU A 17 3.20 9.61 5.05
C LEU A 17 3.00 9.62 6.57
N LEU A 18 4.04 9.23 7.30
CA LEU A 18 4.08 9.24 8.77
C LEU A 18 5.28 10.04 9.26
N PRO A 19 5.20 10.65 10.45
CA PRO A 19 6.34 11.34 11.06
C PRO A 19 7.58 10.45 11.10
N ASP A 20 8.74 10.94 10.69
CA ASP A 20 9.99 10.20 10.78
C ASP A 20 10.87 10.79 11.88
N PRO A 21 11.06 10.09 13.02
CA PRO A 21 11.95 10.55 14.09
C PRO A 21 13.38 10.81 13.60
N LYS A 22 13.87 10.07 12.60
CA LYS A 22 15.20 10.26 12.01
C LYS A 22 15.28 11.54 11.17
N LYS A 23 14.14 12.13 10.81
CA LYS A 23 14.01 13.42 10.10
C LYS A 23 13.25 14.44 10.94
N GLN A 24 13.43 14.42 12.27
CA GLN A 24 12.86 15.38 13.22
C GLN A 24 11.32 15.47 13.16
N GLY A 25 10.66 14.35 12.91
CA GLY A 25 9.20 14.28 12.81
C GLY A 25 8.64 14.75 11.47
N MET A 26 9.48 15.10 10.48
CA MET A 26 9.01 15.38 9.13
C MET A 26 8.24 14.16 8.59
N PRO A 27 7.03 14.33 8.02
CA PRO A 27 6.32 13.24 7.38
C PRO A 27 7.10 12.68 6.19
N THR A 28 7.33 11.36 6.19
CA THR A 28 7.99 10.63 5.10
C THR A 28 7.08 9.54 4.57
N ALA A 29 7.17 9.26 3.28
CA ALA A 29 6.37 8.21 2.65
C ALA A 29 6.82 6.84 3.16
N THR A 30 5.91 6.14 3.84
CA THR A 30 6.13 4.78 4.38
C THR A 30 5.49 3.70 3.51
N GLY A 31 4.52 4.07 2.67
CA GLY A 31 3.86 3.14 1.75
C GLY A 31 2.80 3.81 0.88
N THR A 32 1.90 2.99 0.37
CA THR A 32 0.74 3.37 -0.42
C THR A 32 -0.51 2.79 0.25
N GLY A 33 -1.66 3.41 0.05
CA GLY A 33 -2.95 2.81 0.35
C GLY A 33 -4.06 3.40 -0.49
N PHE A 34 -5.28 2.93 -0.30
CA PHE A 34 -6.42 3.33 -1.13
C PHE A 34 -7.74 3.31 -0.37
N PHE A 35 -8.64 4.21 -0.75
CA PHE A 35 -10.01 4.23 -0.23
C PHE A 35 -10.82 3.04 -0.76
N VAL A 36 -11.57 2.41 0.13
CA VAL A 36 -12.49 1.28 -0.17
C VAL A 36 -13.94 1.57 0.14
N SER A 37 -14.25 2.76 0.64
CA SER A 37 -15.61 3.19 0.94
C SER A 37 -15.79 4.69 0.72
N PRO A 38 -17.04 5.13 0.43
CA PRO A 38 -17.33 6.55 0.23
C PRO A 38 -17.17 7.38 1.50
N ASP A 39 -17.35 6.79 2.68
CA ASP A 39 -17.27 7.47 3.97
C ASP A 39 -15.84 7.56 4.52
N GLY A 40 -14.86 6.87 3.92
CA GLY A 40 -13.43 7.12 4.17
C GLY A 40 -12.67 6.00 4.87
N TRP A 41 -13.15 4.75 4.82
CA TRP A 41 -12.28 3.60 5.08
C TRP A 41 -11.18 3.49 4.03
N PHE A 42 -9.96 3.37 4.52
CA PHE A 42 -8.73 3.38 3.74
C PHE A 42 -7.90 2.14 4.08
N VAL A 43 -7.56 1.35 3.07
CA VAL A 43 -6.74 0.14 3.19
C VAL A 43 -5.27 0.50 2.95
N THR A 44 -4.40 -0.06 3.78
CA THR A 44 -2.95 -0.13 3.54
C THR A 44 -2.41 -1.45 4.11
N ALA A 45 -1.11 -1.72 3.95
CA ALA A 45 -0.49 -2.88 4.58
C ALA A 45 -0.28 -2.65 6.08
N ALA A 46 -0.41 -3.70 6.90
CA ALA A 46 -0.25 -3.59 8.35
C ALA A 46 1.18 -3.14 8.72
N HIS A 47 2.19 -3.67 8.03
CA HIS A 47 3.57 -3.28 8.27
C HIS A 47 3.89 -1.81 7.92
N VAL A 48 3.07 -1.14 7.10
CA VAL A 48 3.26 0.29 6.76
C VAL A 48 2.96 1.18 7.97
N ILE A 49 2.10 0.71 8.88
CA ILE A 49 1.63 1.46 10.06
C ILE A 49 2.17 0.90 11.38
N SER A 50 3.10 -0.06 11.33
CA SER A 50 3.70 -0.64 12.53
C SER A 50 5.05 0.01 12.86
N GLU A 51 5.42 -0.03 14.14
CA GLU A 51 6.64 0.60 14.65
C GLU A 51 7.92 -0.07 14.14
N ASN A 52 7.85 -1.39 13.92
CA ASN A 52 8.99 -2.23 13.55
C ASN A 52 8.93 -2.72 12.09
N GLY A 53 7.97 -2.25 11.30
CA GLY A 53 7.78 -2.69 9.92
C GLY A 53 7.39 -4.17 9.78
N GLN A 54 6.81 -4.78 10.83
CA GLN A 54 6.26 -6.13 10.78
C GLN A 54 4.72 -6.09 10.79
N PRO A 55 4.03 -7.01 10.08
CA PRO A 55 2.57 -7.04 10.04
C PRO A 55 1.90 -7.25 11.41
N ASN A 56 2.56 -8.00 12.29
CA ASN A 56 2.12 -8.29 13.66
C ASN A 56 2.77 -7.38 14.72
N GLY A 57 3.50 -6.35 14.28
CA GLY A 57 4.14 -5.39 15.18
C GLY A 57 3.14 -4.46 15.86
N PRO A 58 3.58 -3.73 16.91
CA PRO A 58 2.77 -2.67 17.50
C PRO A 58 2.41 -1.62 16.44
N VAL A 59 1.14 -1.21 16.43
CA VAL A 59 0.68 -0.07 15.62
C VAL A 59 1.33 1.19 16.16
N ARG A 60 1.80 2.06 15.28
CA ARG A 60 2.42 3.32 15.68
C ARG A 60 1.47 4.19 16.51
N GLY A 61 1.97 4.77 17.59
CA GLY A 61 1.19 5.71 18.41
C GLY A 61 0.84 7.04 17.72
N ASP A 62 1.53 7.38 16.62
CA ASP A 62 1.41 8.66 15.92
C ASP A 62 0.59 8.59 14.61
N ILE A 63 -0.21 7.54 14.41
CA ILE A 63 -1.06 7.36 13.21
C ILE A 63 -2.03 8.53 13.00
N SER A 64 -2.47 9.20 14.07
CA SER A 64 -3.32 10.39 13.96
C SER A 64 -2.64 11.58 13.27
N GLN A 65 -1.30 11.55 13.15
CA GLN A 65 -0.50 12.54 12.45
C GLN A 65 -0.20 12.13 11.01
N ALA A 66 -0.80 11.06 10.49
CA ALA A 66 -0.58 10.62 9.13
C ALA A 66 -1.12 11.62 8.09
N TRP A 67 -0.39 11.76 6.99
CA TRP A 67 -0.81 12.51 5.81
C TRP A 67 -0.98 11.52 4.67
N LEU A 68 -2.12 11.59 3.97
CA LEU A 68 -2.31 10.84 2.72
C LEU A 68 -2.07 11.81 1.59
N MET A 69 -1.07 11.59 0.74
CA MET A 69 -0.67 12.56 -0.28
C MET A 69 -0.58 11.96 -1.67
N LYS A 70 -0.90 12.76 -2.68
CA LYS A 70 -0.62 12.49 -4.09
C LYS A 70 0.52 13.36 -4.60
N GLU A 71 1.05 12.97 -5.75
CA GLU A 71 2.04 13.74 -6.48
C GLU A 71 1.55 15.15 -6.80
N THR A 72 2.47 16.11 -6.77
CA THR A 72 2.23 17.44 -7.31
C THR A 72 2.38 17.36 -8.83
N ARG A 73 1.29 17.59 -9.57
CA ARG A 73 1.29 17.49 -11.04
C ARG A 73 1.84 18.72 -11.75
N ILE A 74 2.03 19.83 -11.05
CA ILE A 74 2.49 21.10 -11.61
C ILE A 74 3.69 21.60 -10.81
N PRO A 75 4.89 21.70 -11.40
CA PRO A 75 6.04 22.34 -10.76
C PRO A 75 5.69 23.77 -10.33
N GLY A 76 5.79 24.08 -9.04
CA GLY A 76 5.40 25.38 -8.47
C GLY A 76 3.89 25.61 -8.31
N GLY A 77 3.05 24.60 -8.58
CA GLY A 77 1.59 24.65 -8.41
C GLY A 77 1.12 24.26 -7.01
N SER A 78 -0.21 24.23 -6.82
CA SER A 78 -0.83 23.78 -5.58
C SER A 78 -0.38 22.37 -5.19
N PRO A 79 -0.30 22.06 -3.88
CA PRO A 79 -0.02 20.69 -3.43
C PRO A 79 -0.94 19.68 -4.11
N GLY A 80 -0.41 18.49 -4.42
CA GLY A 80 -1.23 17.36 -4.83
C GLY A 80 -2.38 17.10 -3.85
N ALA A 81 -3.37 16.30 -4.26
CA ALA A 81 -4.49 15.95 -3.38
C ALA A 81 -3.95 15.39 -2.05
N MET A 82 -4.44 15.93 -0.93
CA MET A 82 -4.03 15.50 0.40
C MET A 82 -5.24 15.24 1.29
N CYS A 83 -5.10 14.29 2.21
CA CYS A 83 -5.98 14.08 3.35
C CYS A 83 -5.18 14.16 4.65
N GLN A 84 -5.82 14.69 5.69
CA GLN A 84 -5.40 14.65 7.08
C GLN A 84 -6.52 13.99 7.91
N PHE A 85 -6.45 14.05 9.24
CA PHE A 85 -7.49 13.50 10.13
C PHE A 85 -7.70 12.00 9.91
N VAL A 86 -6.57 11.30 9.81
CA VAL A 86 -6.52 9.84 9.73
C VAL A 86 -6.60 9.32 11.17
N SER A 87 -7.39 8.28 11.40
CA SER A 87 -7.41 7.55 12.66
C SER A 87 -7.22 6.05 12.42
N PHE A 88 -6.72 5.39 13.45
CA PHE A 88 -6.62 3.94 13.44
C PHE A 88 -8.02 3.30 13.46
N GLY A 89 -8.21 2.28 12.63
CA GLY A 89 -9.41 1.44 12.63
C GLY A 89 -9.14 0.03 13.11
N HIS A 90 -8.52 -0.79 12.24
CA HIS A 90 -8.29 -2.22 12.50
C HIS A 90 -6.98 -2.70 11.88
N VAL A 91 -6.40 -3.77 12.44
CA VAL A 91 -5.32 -4.55 11.80
C VAL A 91 -5.74 -6.01 11.73
N LEU A 92 -5.45 -6.63 10.58
CA LEU A 92 -5.54 -8.07 10.35
C LEU A 92 -4.12 -8.55 10.02
N PRO A 93 -3.31 -8.89 11.04
CA PRO A 93 -1.87 -9.09 10.88
C PRO A 93 -1.56 -10.31 10.01
N ASP A 94 -2.38 -11.36 10.08
CA ASP A 94 -2.23 -12.58 9.26
C ASP A 94 -2.41 -12.31 7.76
N LEU A 95 -3.09 -11.22 7.42
CA LEU A 95 -3.30 -10.77 6.04
C LEU A 95 -2.34 -9.65 5.64
N ASP A 96 -1.56 -9.11 6.59
CA ASP A 96 -0.82 -7.86 6.45
C ASP A 96 -1.72 -6.71 5.97
N VAL A 97 -2.96 -6.63 6.48
CA VAL A 97 -3.93 -5.59 6.14
C VAL A 97 -4.17 -4.68 7.33
N ALA A 98 -4.19 -3.37 7.09
CA ALA A 98 -4.68 -2.37 8.02
C ALA A 98 -5.80 -1.54 7.41
N LEU A 99 -6.80 -1.24 8.23
CA LEU A 99 -7.88 -0.29 7.94
C LEU A 99 -7.66 0.97 8.78
N LEU A 100 -7.55 2.09 8.09
CA LEU A 100 -7.58 3.43 8.65
C LEU A 100 -8.92 4.07 8.34
N LYS A 101 -9.34 5.03 9.17
CA LYS A 101 -10.51 5.85 8.92
C LYS A 101 -10.08 7.29 8.66
N VAL A 102 -10.57 7.87 7.58
CA VAL A 102 -10.34 9.28 7.25
C VAL A 102 -11.66 10.02 7.40
N ASP A 103 -11.63 11.16 8.08
CA ASP A 103 -12.80 12.00 8.26
C ASP A 103 -13.06 12.83 6.98
N PHE A 104 -14.16 12.54 6.29
CA PHE A 104 -14.53 13.29 5.08
C PHE A 104 -14.84 14.76 5.40
N THR A 105 -15.62 15.01 6.44
CA THR A 105 -16.09 16.35 6.82
C THR A 105 -14.92 17.27 7.12
N GLN A 106 -13.91 16.77 7.85
CA GLN A 106 -12.71 17.57 8.17
C GLN A 106 -11.79 17.80 6.96
N ASN A 107 -11.94 17.01 5.89
CA ASN A 107 -11.21 17.20 4.62
C ASN A 107 -12.06 17.86 3.52
N ALA A 108 -13.35 18.13 3.74
CA ALA A 108 -14.26 18.60 2.70
C ALA A 108 -13.88 19.98 2.12
N ASN A 109 -13.09 20.76 2.86
CA ASN A 109 -12.57 22.05 2.40
C ASN A 109 -11.42 21.96 1.38
N LYS A 110 -10.87 20.77 1.13
CA LYS A 110 -9.76 20.59 0.18
C LYS A 110 -10.29 20.72 -1.25
N HIS A 111 -9.59 21.48 -2.08
CA HIS A 111 -9.99 21.78 -3.46
C HIS A 111 -10.37 20.53 -4.30
N TRP A 112 -9.63 19.42 -4.14
CA TRP A 112 -9.87 18.18 -4.88
C TRP A 112 -11.16 17.42 -4.45
N LEU A 113 -11.78 17.85 -3.35
CA LEU A 113 -13.06 17.37 -2.82
C LEU A 113 -14.20 18.37 -3.00
N GLN A 114 -13.95 19.54 -3.60
CA GLN A 114 -14.99 20.54 -3.81
C GLN A 114 -16.17 19.96 -4.63
N GLY A 115 -17.39 20.14 -4.11
CA GLY A 115 -18.62 19.62 -4.72
C GLY A 115 -18.85 18.12 -4.53
N LYS A 116 -17.96 17.41 -3.82
CA LYS A 116 -18.14 15.99 -3.48
C LYS A 116 -18.76 15.84 -2.10
N THR A 117 -19.47 14.73 -1.92
CA THR A 117 -20.07 14.32 -0.63
C THR A 117 -19.43 13.05 -0.08
N SER A 118 -18.45 12.48 -0.79
CA SER A 118 -17.77 11.24 -0.44
C SER A 118 -16.37 11.18 -1.07
N PHE A 119 -15.53 10.31 -0.53
CA PHE A 119 -14.24 9.97 -1.14
C PHE A 119 -14.44 9.09 -2.38
N PRO A 120 -13.61 9.26 -3.43
CA PRO A 120 -13.52 8.24 -4.48
C PRO A 120 -12.95 6.96 -3.88
N PHE A 121 -13.52 5.80 -4.21
CA PHE A 121 -13.10 4.51 -3.65
C PHE A 121 -13.06 3.38 -4.68
N LEU A 122 -12.38 2.29 -4.33
CA LEU A 122 -12.35 1.04 -5.08
C LEU A 122 -13.20 -0.02 -4.36
N GLN A 123 -14.02 -0.77 -5.11
CA GLN A 123 -14.78 -1.89 -4.55
C GLN A 123 -13.87 -3.11 -4.36
N ILE A 124 -13.95 -3.72 -3.18
CA ILE A 124 -13.21 -4.95 -2.86
C ILE A 124 -13.92 -6.13 -3.51
N SER A 125 -13.19 -6.88 -4.34
CA SER A 125 -13.69 -8.15 -4.85
C SER A 125 -13.59 -9.24 -3.78
N THR A 126 -14.65 -10.02 -3.63
CA THR A 126 -14.68 -11.23 -2.80
C THR A 126 -14.27 -12.48 -3.57
N ARG A 127 -13.98 -12.34 -4.86
CA ARG A 127 -13.48 -13.40 -5.73
C ARG A 127 -11.96 -13.52 -5.62
N GLU A 128 -11.48 -14.75 -5.67
CA GLU A 128 -10.07 -15.05 -5.80
C GLU A 128 -9.54 -14.71 -7.19
N LEU A 129 -8.27 -14.31 -7.27
CA LEU A 129 -7.59 -14.15 -8.56
C LEU A 129 -7.19 -15.50 -9.12
N GLU A 130 -7.25 -15.63 -10.44
CA GLU A 130 -6.82 -16.83 -11.17
C GLU A 130 -5.41 -16.66 -11.75
N GLU A 131 -4.66 -17.75 -11.87
CA GLU A 131 -3.37 -17.72 -12.55
C GLU A 131 -3.53 -17.33 -14.02
N GLY A 132 -2.65 -16.45 -14.51
CA GLY A 132 -2.72 -15.85 -15.83
C GLY A 132 -3.64 -14.62 -15.93
N GLU A 133 -4.38 -14.27 -14.89
CA GLU A 133 -5.26 -13.10 -14.92
C GLU A 133 -4.47 -11.79 -15.01
N ASP A 134 -4.92 -10.91 -15.91
CA ASP A 134 -4.39 -9.56 -16.11
C ASP A 134 -4.77 -8.64 -14.93
N VAL A 135 -3.75 -8.14 -14.25
CA VAL A 135 -3.88 -7.19 -13.15
C VAL A 135 -2.97 -5.98 -13.33
N TYR A 136 -3.18 -4.95 -12.53
CA TYR A 136 -2.20 -3.88 -12.40
C TYR A 136 -2.11 -3.38 -10.97
N ALA A 137 -0.91 -2.91 -10.63
CA ALA A 137 -0.65 -2.17 -9.40
C ALA A 137 -0.57 -0.67 -9.71
N PHE A 138 -1.04 0.15 -8.76
CA PHE A 138 -0.76 1.58 -8.76
C PHE A 138 -0.26 2.00 -7.38
N GLY A 139 0.77 2.83 -7.33
CA GLY A 139 1.30 3.30 -6.06
C GLY A 139 2.45 4.28 -6.23
N TYR A 140 3.16 4.53 -5.13
CA TYR A 140 4.21 5.54 -5.03
C TYR A 140 5.56 4.91 -4.68
N PRO A 141 6.14 4.07 -5.56
CA PRO A 141 7.40 3.42 -5.28
C PRO A 141 8.57 4.41 -5.29
N LEU A 142 9.58 4.10 -4.48
CA LEU A 142 10.86 4.80 -4.42
C LEU A 142 10.69 6.33 -4.23
N PRO A 143 9.97 6.78 -3.19
CA PRO A 143 9.81 8.20 -2.92
C PRO A 143 11.16 8.83 -2.54
N GLU A 144 11.36 10.08 -2.96
CA GLU A 144 12.51 10.88 -2.57
C GLU A 144 12.14 11.75 -1.38
N THR A 145 13.06 11.91 -0.43
CA THR A 145 12.88 12.88 0.65
C THR A 145 14.18 13.59 0.93
N THR A 146 14.18 14.90 0.78
CA THR A 146 15.30 15.77 1.12
C THR A 146 14.88 16.70 2.26
N VAL A 147 15.79 16.87 3.22
CA VAL A 147 15.61 17.79 4.35
C VAL A 147 16.77 18.76 4.31
N SER A 148 16.46 20.04 4.11
CA SER A 148 17.45 21.12 4.17
C SER A 148 17.24 21.92 5.44
N GLN A 149 18.33 22.13 6.17
CA GLN A 149 18.34 22.94 7.39
C GLN A 149 18.97 24.30 7.11
N GLY A 150 18.28 25.37 7.51
CA GLY A 150 18.83 26.74 7.47
C GLY A 150 18.18 27.63 8.51
N GLN A 151 18.97 28.47 9.18
CA GLN A 151 18.54 29.56 10.10
C GLN A 151 17.21 29.33 10.87
N GLY A 152 17.08 28.20 11.57
CA GLY A 152 15.91 27.91 12.41
C GLY A 152 14.65 27.41 11.68
N VAL A 153 14.73 27.17 10.37
CA VAL A 153 13.67 26.59 9.54
C VAL A 153 14.12 25.26 8.98
N THR A 154 13.36 24.20 9.26
CA THR A 154 13.52 22.90 8.61
C THR A 154 12.61 22.86 7.39
N ILE A 155 13.21 22.82 6.19
CA ILE A 155 12.48 22.68 4.93
C ILE A 155 12.61 21.24 4.46
N GLY A 156 11.49 20.54 4.43
CA GLY A 156 11.38 19.18 3.91
C GLY A 156 10.73 19.17 2.54
N HIS A 157 11.30 18.40 1.60
CA HIS A 157 10.69 18.11 0.31
C HIS A 157 10.50 16.60 0.14
N THR A 158 9.30 16.18 -0.22
CA THR A 158 8.97 14.78 -0.55
C THR A 158 8.59 14.69 -2.03
N GLY A 159 9.44 14.02 -2.81
CA GLY A 159 9.19 13.70 -4.21
C GLY A 159 8.42 12.39 -4.33
N LEU A 160 7.20 12.45 -4.86
CA LEU A 160 6.37 11.28 -5.12
C LEU A 160 6.40 10.92 -6.60
N CYS A 161 6.66 9.65 -6.91
CA CYS A 161 6.69 9.13 -8.27
C CYS A 161 5.57 8.09 -8.44
N PRO A 162 4.35 8.49 -8.85
CA PRO A 162 3.26 7.55 -9.05
C PRO A 162 3.57 6.64 -10.23
N ARG A 163 3.40 5.33 -10.06
CA ARG A 163 3.64 4.34 -11.12
C ARG A 163 2.48 3.39 -11.27
N VAL A 164 2.19 3.05 -12.52
CA VAL A 164 1.30 1.96 -12.91
C VAL A 164 2.17 0.82 -13.41
N THR A 165 1.96 -0.37 -12.86
CA THR A 165 2.66 -1.58 -13.27
C THR A 165 1.63 -2.62 -13.68
N SER A 166 1.56 -2.93 -14.97
CA SER A 166 0.77 -4.06 -15.48
C SER A 166 1.49 -5.37 -15.19
N ALA A 167 0.76 -6.39 -14.76
CA ALA A 167 1.28 -7.71 -14.44
C ALA A 167 0.22 -8.78 -14.71
N ILE A 168 0.63 -10.04 -14.69
CA ILE A 168 -0.27 -11.19 -14.55
C ILE A 168 -0.09 -11.84 -13.18
N VAL A 169 -1.11 -12.56 -12.73
CA VAL A 169 -0.99 -13.48 -11.61
C VAL A 169 -0.16 -14.69 -12.07
N SER A 170 1.08 -14.78 -11.61
CA SER A 170 2.01 -15.86 -12.00
C SER A 170 1.71 -17.17 -11.29
N SER A 171 1.40 -17.09 -10.01
CA SER A 171 1.05 -18.25 -9.20
C SER A 171 0.38 -17.84 -7.90
N THR A 172 -0.16 -18.81 -7.17
CA THR A 172 -0.52 -18.64 -5.76
C THR A 172 0.63 -19.06 -4.85
N PHE A 173 0.87 -18.30 -3.79
CA PHE A 173 1.87 -18.63 -2.77
C PHE A 173 1.21 -19.51 -1.70
N GLU A 174 1.42 -20.82 -1.78
CA GLU A 174 0.98 -21.76 -0.76
C GLU A 174 1.98 -21.77 0.40
N GLN A 175 1.59 -21.21 1.54
CA GLN A 175 2.39 -21.33 2.75
C GLN A 175 2.04 -22.67 3.41
N GLY A 176 2.93 -23.66 3.27
CA GLY A 176 2.74 -25.00 3.83
C GLY A 176 2.61 -24.96 5.35
N ARG A 177 1.36 -24.90 5.86
CA ARG A 177 1.05 -25.16 7.26
C ARG A 177 0.86 -26.66 7.45
N MET A 178 1.28 -27.16 8.61
CA MET A 178 1.09 -28.58 8.98
C MET A 178 -0.40 -28.97 9.03
N VAL A 179 -1.29 -27.97 9.15
CA VAL A 179 -2.73 -28.08 8.97
C VAL A 179 -3.17 -26.97 8.01
N ILE A 180 -3.69 -27.36 6.85
CA ILE A 180 -4.30 -26.44 5.88
C ILE A 180 -5.79 -26.37 6.17
N THR A 181 -6.32 -25.16 6.30
CA THR A 181 -7.75 -24.88 6.44
C THR A 181 -8.27 -24.25 5.15
N GLY A 182 -9.56 -24.41 4.83
CA GLY A 182 -10.17 -23.77 3.66
C GLY A 182 -10.28 -22.24 3.74
N ASN A 183 -9.71 -21.63 4.78
CA ASN A 183 -9.76 -20.19 5.03
C ASN A 183 -8.37 -19.69 5.48
N ASP A 184 -7.28 -20.25 4.94
CA ASP A 184 -5.95 -19.69 5.16
C ASP A 184 -5.76 -18.41 4.32
N PRO A 185 -4.93 -17.45 4.80
CA PRO A 185 -4.52 -16.30 4.00
C PRO A 185 -3.93 -16.71 2.65
N LYS A 186 -4.56 -16.25 1.56
CA LYS A 186 -4.06 -16.49 0.21
C LYS A 186 -3.21 -15.31 -0.26
N ALA A 187 -1.98 -15.61 -0.63
CA ALA A 187 -1.07 -14.67 -1.28
C ALA A 187 -0.90 -15.04 -2.75
N TYR A 188 -0.71 -14.03 -3.59
CA TYR A 188 -0.48 -14.20 -5.03
C TYR A 188 0.91 -13.68 -5.40
N VAL A 189 1.50 -14.31 -6.41
CA VAL A 189 2.79 -13.90 -6.99
C VAL A 189 2.50 -13.23 -8.33
N LEU A 190 3.02 -12.03 -8.54
CA LEU A 190 2.90 -11.28 -9.79
C LEU A 190 4.21 -11.30 -10.56
N ASP A 191 4.15 -11.34 -11.89
CA ASP A 191 5.31 -11.43 -12.81
C ASP A 191 6.16 -10.14 -12.89
N LYS A 192 5.89 -9.18 -11.99
CA LYS A 192 6.59 -7.92 -11.89
C LYS A 192 7.03 -7.63 -10.47
N ALA A 193 8.24 -7.09 -10.38
CA ALA A 193 8.77 -6.52 -9.16
C ALA A 193 7.88 -5.39 -8.66
N LEU A 194 7.55 -5.43 -7.37
CA LEU A 194 6.96 -4.32 -6.64
C LEU A 194 8.02 -3.80 -5.68
N ASN A 195 8.27 -2.49 -5.72
CA ASN A 195 9.36 -1.88 -4.98
C ASN A 195 8.87 -1.31 -3.64
N TYR A 196 9.82 -0.96 -2.77
CA TYR A 196 9.53 -0.14 -1.59
C TYR A 196 8.71 1.09 -1.95
N GLY A 197 7.69 1.39 -1.15
CA GLY A 197 6.69 2.41 -1.42
C GLY A 197 5.41 1.88 -2.09
N ASN A 198 5.45 0.73 -2.77
CA ASN A 198 4.23 0.08 -3.27
C ASN A 198 3.43 -0.61 -2.17
N SER A 199 4.05 -0.99 -1.05
CA SER A 199 3.40 -1.67 0.07
C SER A 199 2.10 -1.01 0.47
N GLY A 200 1.02 -1.79 0.56
CA GLY A 200 -0.34 -1.36 0.82
C GLY A 200 -1.13 -0.86 -0.39
N GLY A 201 -0.47 -0.64 -1.54
CA GLY A 201 -1.13 -0.22 -2.77
C GLY A 201 -2.01 -1.31 -3.39
N PRO A 202 -3.06 -0.93 -4.17
CA PRO A 202 -4.04 -1.86 -4.69
C PRO A 202 -3.50 -2.70 -5.85
N ILE A 203 -3.93 -3.96 -5.91
CA ILE A 203 -3.86 -4.84 -7.07
C ILE A 203 -5.25 -4.97 -7.67
N VAL A 204 -5.40 -4.48 -8.89
CA VAL A 204 -6.69 -4.26 -9.53
C VAL A 204 -6.81 -5.14 -10.77
N SER A 205 -7.95 -5.81 -10.92
CA SER A 205 -8.26 -6.57 -12.14
C SER A 205 -8.44 -5.59 -13.30
N VAL A 206 -7.78 -5.88 -14.43
CA VAL A 206 -7.82 -5.03 -15.63
C VAL A 206 -9.24 -4.93 -16.21
N ASP A 207 -10.02 -6.00 -16.06
CA ASP A 207 -11.35 -6.13 -16.65
C ASP A 207 -12.41 -5.41 -15.84
N THR A 208 -12.42 -5.62 -14.52
CA THR A 208 -13.48 -5.10 -13.64
C THR A 208 -13.14 -3.75 -13.03
N GLY A 209 -11.85 -3.46 -12.80
CA GLY A 209 -11.43 -2.30 -12.02
C GLY A 209 -11.64 -2.48 -10.50
N HIS A 210 -12.04 -3.66 -10.04
CA HIS A 210 -12.14 -4.00 -8.62
C HIS A 210 -10.78 -4.37 -8.05
N VAL A 211 -10.60 -4.11 -6.75
CA VAL A 211 -9.36 -4.46 -6.04
C VAL A 211 -9.49 -5.85 -5.44
N HIS A 212 -8.52 -6.72 -5.71
CA HIS A 212 -8.52 -8.11 -5.26
C HIS A 212 -7.43 -8.39 -4.20
N ALA A 213 -6.36 -7.61 -4.22
CA ALA A 213 -5.22 -7.79 -3.33
C ALA A 213 -4.57 -6.43 -3.01
N LEU A 214 -3.66 -6.42 -2.03
CA LEU A 214 -2.74 -5.31 -1.79
C LEU A 214 -1.28 -5.77 -1.91
N CYS A 215 -0.40 -4.86 -2.30
CA CYS A 215 1.04 -5.11 -2.30
C CYS A 215 1.53 -5.37 -0.87
N SER A 216 1.98 -6.57 -0.54
CA SER A 216 2.50 -6.86 0.81
C SER A 216 4.02 -6.78 0.82
N ARG A 217 4.70 -7.53 -0.06
CA ARG A 217 6.16 -7.63 -0.06
C ARG A 217 6.71 -7.95 -1.44
N PHE A 218 8.03 -7.89 -1.56
CA PHE A 218 8.76 -8.51 -2.65
C PHE A 218 9.50 -9.75 -2.14
N GLN A 219 9.92 -10.63 -3.04
CA GLN A 219 10.66 -11.84 -2.71
C GLN A 219 12.16 -11.67 -3.02
N PRO A 220 12.99 -11.18 -2.08
CA PRO A 220 14.41 -11.00 -2.34
C PRO A 220 15.10 -12.31 -2.69
N VAL A 221 16.08 -12.25 -3.60
CA VAL A 221 17.02 -13.34 -3.85
C VAL A 221 18.37 -12.94 -3.24
N TYR A 222 18.87 -13.74 -2.31
CA TYR A 222 20.18 -13.53 -1.71
C TYR A 222 21.20 -14.46 -2.35
N VAL A 223 22.23 -13.88 -2.97
CA VAL A 223 23.29 -14.61 -3.67
C VAL A 223 24.59 -14.52 -2.88
N PRO A 224 25.15 -15.64 -2.38
CA PRO A 224 26.37 -15.62 -1.58
C PRO A 224 27.59 -15.37 -2.47
N GLN A 225 28.44 -14.42 -2.09
CA GLN A 225 29.67 -14.10 -2.80
C GLN A 225 30.82 -14.97 -2.29
N ARG A 226 30.78 -16.26 -2.64
CA ARG A 226 31.75 -17.27 -2.15
C ARG A 226 33.21 -16.99 -2.49
N HIS A 227 33.49 -16.11 -3.44
CA HIS A 227 34.85 -15.68 -3.78
C HIS A 227 35.39 -14.57 -2.86
N LEU A 228 34.55 -14.02 -1.97
CA LEU A 228 34.89 -12.96 -1.00
C LEU A 228 34.86 -13.48 0.44
N VAL A 229 35.13 -14.77 0.64
CA VAL A 229 35.10 -15.39 1.98
C VAL A 229 36.14 -14.71 2.88
N GLY A 230 35.68 -14.21 4.02
CA GLY A 230 36.52 -13.57 5.02
C GLY A 230 37.36 -14.58 5.83
N PRO A 231 38.28 -14.10 6.66
CA PRO A 231 39.08 -14.94 7.57
C PRO A 231 38.24 -15.78 8.55
N ASP A 232 37.00 -15.37 8.80
CA ASP A 232 35.99 -16.05 9.64
C ASP A 232 35.23 -17.16 8.88
N GLY A 233 35.51 -17.37 7.59
CA GLY A 233 34.83 -18.33 6.75
C GLY A 233 33.45 -17.87 6.24
N ALA A 234 33.04 -16.64 6.55
CA ALA A 234 31.76 -16.10 6.09
C ALA A 234 31.89 -15.45 4.70
N ALA A 235 30.92 -15.73 3.82
CA ALA A 235 30.80 -15.05 2.54
C ALA A 235 29.77 -13.91 2.65
N PRO A 236 30.06 -12.69 2.17
CA PRO A 236 29.06 -11.64 2.10
C PRO A 236 27.94 -12.04 1.12
N TRP A 237 26.72 -11.56 1.38
CA TRP A 237 25.55 -11.82 0.54
C TRP A 237 25.18 -10.56 -0.25
N VAL A 238 24.88 -10.73 -1.54
CA VAL A 238 24.28 -9.68 -2.36
C VAL A 238 22.79 -9.97 -2.44
N MET A 239 21.97 -9.00 -2.01
CA MET A 239 20.53 -9.03 -2.19
C MET A 239 20.20 -8.50 -3.59
N VAL A 240 19.58 -9.34 -4.40
CA VAL A 240 18.98 -8.94 -5.67
C VAL A 240 17.50 -8.67 -5.40
N PRO A 241 17.02 -7.42 -5.59
CA PRO A 241 15.61 -7.12 -5.45
C PRO A 241 14.81 -7.98 -6.43
N SER A 242 13.73 -8.59 -5.92
CA SER A 242 12.92 -9.61 -6.60
C SER A 242 12.51 -9.24 -8.02
N LEU A 243 12.34 -10.25 -8.88
CA LEU A 243 11.60 -10.14 -10.15
C LEU A 243 10.07 -10.21 -9.96
N TYR A 244 9.61 -10.72 -8.82
CA TYR A 244 8.20 -10.98 -8.51
C TYR A 244 7.69 -10.17 -7.31
N GLY A 245 6.45 -9.72 -7.39
CA GLY A 245 5.72 -9.09 -6.29
C GLY A 245 4.84 -10.11 -5.56
N VAL A 246 4.80 -10.05 -4.24
CA VAL A 246 3.91 -10.90 -3.42
C VAL A 246 2.82 -10.02 -2.81
N VAL A 247 1.57 -10.40 -3.07
CA VAL A 247 0.40 -9.58 -2.77
C VAL A 247 -0.59 -10.36 -1.92
N SER A 248 -1.20 -9.71 -0.92
CA SER A 248 -2.14 -10.34 0.01
C SER A 248 -3.57 -10.19 -0.52
N GLY A 249 -4.29 -11.31 -0.66
CA GLY A 249 -5.67 -11.32 -1.10
C GLY A 249 -6.64 -10.67 -0.11
N LEU A 250 -7.64 -9.95 -0.63
CA LEU A 250 -8.66 -9.27 0.18
C LEU A 250 -9.98 -10.06 0.30
N HIS A 251 -10.08 -11.24 -0.30
CA HIS A 251 -11.27 -12.10 -0.28
C HIS A 251 -11.42 -12.91 1.02
N HIS A 252 -10.41 -12.88 1.90
CA HIS A 252 -10.41 -13.69 3.13
C HIS A 252 -11.62 -13.37 4.03
N SER A 253 -12.28 -14.40 4.55
CA SER A 253 -13.58 -14.27 5.22
C SER A 253 -13.57 -13.31 6.42
N SER A 254 -12.47 -13.25 7.19
CA SER A 254 -12.35 -12.32 8.32
C SER A 254 -12.36 -10.85 7.89
N LEU A 255 -11.73 -10.53 6.75
CA LEU A 255 -11.76 -9.19 6.18
C LEU A 255 -13.13 -8.88 5.59
N ILE A 256 -13.75 -9.84 4.89
CA ILE A 256 -15.09 -9.63 4.31
C ILE A 256 -16.14 -9.42 5.40
N ALA A 257 -16.12 -10.22 6.47
CA ALA A 257 -17.01 -10.05 7.62
C ALA A 257 -16.81 -8.69 8.30
N LEU A 258 -15.55 -8.24 8.44
CA LEU A 258 -15.24 -6.92 8.96
C LEU A 258 -15.75 -5.82 8.01
N ALA A 259 -15.53 -5.95 6.71
CA ALA A 259 -16.00 -5.02 5.70
C ALA A 259 -17.52 -4.83 5.77
N HIS A 260 -18.28 -5.93 5.87
CA HIS A 260 -19.74 -5.89 6.02
C HIS A 260 -20.17 -5.19 7.31
N LYS A 261 -19.50 -5.49 8.43
CA LYS A 261 -19.76 -4.83 9.73
C LYS A 261 -19.52 -3.31 9.67
N LEU A 262 -18.52 -2.88 8.88
CA LEU A 262 -18.14 -1.48 8.73
C LEU A 262 -18.88 -0.77 7.58
N GLY A 263 -19.75 -1.46 6.84
CA GLY A 263 -20.46 -0.90 5.69
C GLY A 263 -19.58 -0.67 4.45
N ILE A 264 -18.42 -1.31 4.38
CA ILE A 264 -17.50 -1.23 3.24
C ILE A 264 -18.07 -2.03 2.06
N PRO A 265 -18.26 -1.43 0.86
CA PRO A 265 -18.79 -2.12 -0.31
C PRO A 265 -17.88 -3.26 -0.80
N THR A 266 -18.47 -4.42 -1.06
CA THR A 266 -17.80 -5.61 -1.62
C THR A 266 -18.57 -6.14 -2.83
N VAL A 267 -17.91 -6.87 -3.73
CA VAL A 267 -18.51 -7.40 -4.98
C VAL A 267 -17.97 -8.80 -5.30
N ALA A 268 -18.83 -9.70 -5.78
CA ALA A 268 -18.50 -11.11 -6.00
C ALA A 268 -18.14 -11.50 -7.44
N GLN A 269 -18.10 -10.53 -8.37
CA GLN A 269 -17.86 -10.76 -9.80
C GLN A 269 -16.41 -11.14 -10.10
#